data_AF-A0A4Q7VAF8-F1
#
_entry.id   AF-A0A4Q7VAF8-F1
#
_cell.length_a   1.000
_cell.length_b   1.000
_cell.length_c   1.000
_cell.angle_alpha   90.00
_cell.angle_beta   90.00
_cell.angle_gamma   90.00
#
_symmetry.space_group_name_H-M   'P 1'
#
loop_
_entity.id
_entity.type
_entity.pdbx_description
1 polymer ?
#
loop_
_entity_poly.entity_id
_entity_poly.type
_entity_poly.pdbx_seq_one_letter_code
_entity_poly.pdbx_strand_id
1 'polypeptide(L)'
;MGYDLIGDIHGHAAKLDALLARLGYSRRGERWIPPTGRQAIFLGDLVDRGPQQIPVVRTVRAMVEAGDAQCVMGNHEFNAIGFVTERRGESGAFLRRHSAKNRTQHAEFLQQVGEGSALHLELIGWFRTLPPALDLGGIRVVHAWWHQPHVDLMTTRWPAGTSGSIRATASRGSRSGRFGAATGPRP
;
A
#
# COMPACT_ATOMS: atom_id res chain seq x y z
N MET A 1 -2.27 -19.72 -7.36
CA MET A 1 -1.80 -18.33 -7.59
C MET A 1 -0.69 -18.06 -6.60
N GLY A 2 0.50 -17.70 -7.09
CA GLY A 2 1.65 -17.34 -6.25
C GLY A 2 1.79 -15.82 -6.13
N TYR A 3 2.41 -15.35 -5.05
CA TYR A 3 2.64 -13.92 -4.81
C TYR A 3 4.12 -13.63 -4.64
N ASP A 4 4.59 -12.56 -5.26
CA ASP A 4 5.93 -12.01 -5.05
C ASP A 4 5.84 -10.75 -4.20
N LEU A 5 6.23 -10.86 -2.93
CA LEU A 5 6.21 -9.72 -2.01
C LEU A 5 7.47 -8.88 -2.21
N ILE A 6 7.29 -7.60 -2.54
CA ILE A 6 8.37 -6.65 -2.82
C ILE A 6 8.29 -5.55 -1.76
N GLY A 7 9.34 -5.46 -0.94
CA GLY A 7 9.48 -4.45 0.11
C GLY A 7 9.82 -3.06 -0.40
N ASP A 8 10.28 -2.22 0.52
CA ASP A 8 10.55 -0.80 0.30
C ASP A 8 11.47 -0.55 -0.90
N ILE A 9 11.02 0.34 -1.79
CA ILE A 9 11.73 0.65 -3.06
C ILE A 9 12.45 1.99 -2.95
N HIS A 10 11.81 2.97 -2.31
CA HIS A 10 12.36 4.30 -2.07
C HIS A 10 13.04 4.92 -3.31
N GLY A 11 12.33 5.03 -4.43
CA GLY A 11 12.85 5.67 -5.63
C GLY A 11 14.05 4.96 -6.28
N HIS A 12 14.23 3.65 -6.11
CA HIS A 12 15.29 2.89 -6.80
C HIS A 12 14.77 2.09 -8.00
N ALA A 13 14.39 2.78 -9.07
CA ALA A 13 13.82 2.15 -10.27
C ALA A 13 14.75 1.11 -10.90
N ALA A 14 16.06 1.38 -10.99
CA ALA A 14 17.00 0.42 -11.56
C ALA A 14 17.10 -0.88 -10.74
N LYS A 15 17.00 -0.80 -9.40
CA LYS A 15 16.97 -1.98 -8.53
C LYS A 15 15.66 -2.75 -8.68
N LEU A 16 14.54 -2.04 -8.78
CA LEU A 16 13.24 -2.63 -9.03
C LEU A 16 13.22 -3.38 -10.38
N ASP A 17 13.68 -2.75 -11.45
CA ASP A 17 13.76 -3.36 -12.77
C ASP A 17 14.64 -4.61 -12.77
N ALA A 18 15.81 -4.56 -12.10
CA ALA A 18 16.69 -5.71 -11.95
C ALA A 18 16.04 -6.85 -11.15
N LEU A 19 15.30 -6.53 -10.09
CA LEU A 19 14.56 -7.51 -9.29
C LEU A 19 13.47 -8.19 -10.12
N LEU A 20 12.64 -7.42 -10.82
CA LEU A 20 11.54 -7.93 -11.64
C LEU A 20 12.08 -8.81 -12.77
N ALA A 21 13.14 -8.39 -13.44
CA ALA A 21 13.83 -9.21 -14.43
C ALA A 21 14.32 -10.55 -13.82
N ARG A 22 14.96 -10.50 -12.65
CA ARG A 22 15.43 -11.72 -11.94
C ARG A 22 14.29 -12.65 -11.52
N LEU A 23 13.12 -12.11 -11.20
CA LEU A 23 11.92 -12.88 -10.87
C LEU A 23 11.22 -13.48 -12.10
N GLY A 24 11.67 -13.14 -13.31
CA GLY A 24 11.15 -13.66 -14.58
C GLY A 24 10.01 -12.82 -15.17
N TYR A 25 9.81 -11.59 -14.70
CA TYR A 25 8.82 -10.68 -15.27
C TYR A 25 9.28 -10.24 -16.66
N SER A 26 8.33 -10.07 -17.57
CA SER A 26 8.59 -9.54 -18.92
C SER A 26 8.20 -8.07 -19.01
N ARG A 27 8.94 -7.25 -19.76
CA ARG A 27 8.70 -5.81 -19.85
C ARG A 27 7.95 -5.45 -21.12
N ARG A 28 6.90 -4.63 -21.00
CA ARG A 28 6.15 -4.04 -22.11
C ARG A 28 5.92 -2.55 -21.84
N GLY A 29 6.81 -1.71 -22.37
CA GLY A 29 6.82 -0.28 -22.07
C GLY A 29 7.17 -0.02 -20.59
N GLU A 30 6.35 0.78 -19.90
CA GLU A 30 6.51 1.07 -18.46
C GLU A 30 5.99 -0.05 -17.54
N ARG A 31 5.26 -1.03 -18.09
CA ARG A 31 4.64 -2.14 -17.35
C ARG A 31 5.55 -3.38 -17.34
N TRP A 32 5.65 -4.02 -16.18
CA TRP A 32 6.19 -5.37 -16.02
C TRP A 32 5.05 -6.38 -15.87
N ILE A 33 5.13 -7.49 -16.59
CA ILE A 33 4.11 -8.54 -16.64
C ILE A 33 4.64 -9.76 -15.89
N PRO A 34 3.94 -10.25 -14.85
CA PRO A 34 4.37 -11.42 -14.09
C PRO A 34 4.30 -12.70 -14.92
N PRO A 35 5.10 -13.73 -14.57
CA PRO A 35 4.89 -15.07 -15.11
C PRO A 35 3.48 -15.58 -14.83
N THR A 36 2.96 -16.45 -15.70
CA THR A 36 1.62 -17.04 -15.57
C THR A 36 1.39 -17.62 -14.17
N GLY A 37 0.29 -17.21 -13.54
CA GLY A 37 -0.10 -17.68 -12.22
C GLY A 37 0.58 -16.99 -11.03
N ARG A 38 1.39 -15.94 -11.27
CA ARG A 38 2.00 -15.08 -10.25
C ARG A 38 1.42 -13.66 -10.29
N GLN A 39 1.50 -12.95 -9.18
CA GLN A 39 1.15 -11.53 -9.06
C GLN A 39 2.14 -10.86 -8.09
N ALA A 40 2.56 -9.63 -8.39
CA ALA A 40 3.39 -8.85 -7.46
C ALA A 40 2.54 -8.23 -6.35
N ILE A 41 3.08 -8.15 -5.13
CA ILE A 41 2.51 -7.36 -4.04
C ILE A 41 3.58 -6.41 -3.51
N PHE A 42 3.39 -5.12 -3.73
CA PHE A 42 4.27 -4.07 -3.21
C PHE A 42 3.85 -3.68 -1.79
N LEU A 43 4.81 -3.62 -0.87
CA LEU A 43 4.60 -3.33 0.55
C LEU A 43 4.55 -1.83 0.88
N GLY A 44 4.46 -0.97 -0.12
CA GLY A 44 4.52 0.49 0.04
C GLY A 44 5.94 1.01 0.05
N ASP A 45 6.11 2.26 0.52
CA ASP A 45 7.39 2.96 0.58
C ASP A 45 8.09 2.98 -0.80
N LEU A 46 7.29 3.39 -1.79
CA LEU A 46 7.71 3.55 -3.17
C LEU A 46 8.58 4.79 -3.32
N VAL A 47 8.26 5.84 -2.56
CA VAL A 47 8.88 7.17 -2.68
C VAL A 47 9.83 7.52 -1.54
N ASP A 48 10.43 8.70 -1.67
CA ASP A 48 11.46 9.32 -0.83
C ASP A 48 12.83 8.61 -0.91
N ARG A 49 13.88 9.31 -0.45
CA ARG A 49 15.29 8.87 -0.37
C ARG A 49 16.03 8.66 -1.69
N GLY A 50 15.59 7.76 -2.57
CA GLY A 50 16.34 7.38 -3.77
C GLY A 50 16.11 8.29 -4.99
N PRO A 51 16.96 8.23 -6.02
CA PRO A 51 17.02 9.25 -7.07
C PRO A 51 16.01 9.08 -8.22
N GLN A 52 15.19 8.02 -8.25
CA GLN A 52 14.32 7.67 -9.37
C GLN A 52 12.87 7.50 -8.89
N GLN A 53 12.30 8.58 -8.34
CA GLN A 53 10.98 8.60 -7.74
C GLN A 53 9.88 8.34 -8.77
N ILE A 54 9.86 9.13 -9.85
CA ILE A 54 8.82 9.05 -10.88
C ILE A 54 8.82 7.70 -11.61
N PRO A 55 9.97 7.15 -12.04
CA PRO A 55 9.96 5.86 -12.72
C PRO A 55 9.44 4.72 -11.83
N VAL A 56 9.75 4.71 -10.53
CA VAL A 56 9.19 3.71 -9.59
C VAL A 56 7.67 3.81 -9.55
N VAL A 57 7.13 5.01 -9.31
CA VAL A 57 5.69 5.22 -9.20
C VAL A 57 4.97 4.82 -10.49
N ARG A 58 5.50 5.20 -11.65
CA ARG A 58 4.93 4.84 -12.96
C ARG A 58 4.90 3.33 -13.17
N THR A 59 6.01 2.64 -12.91
CA THR A 59 6.08 1.19 -13.05
C THR A 59 5.09 0.48 -12.14
N VAL A 60 5.09 0.80 -10.84
CA VAL A 60 4.20 0.15 -9.88
C VAL A 60 2.73 0.43 -10.21
N ARG A 61 2.40 1.67 -10.55
CA ARG A 61 1.05 2.05 -10.97
C ARG A 61 0.59 1.32 -12.21
N ALA A 62 1.42 1.24 -13.25
CA ALA A 62 1.08 0.54 -14.49
C ALA A 62 0.81 -0.95 -14.25
N MET A 63 1.54 -1.58 -13.31
CA MET A 63 1.27 -2.97 -12.91
C MET A 63 -0.05 -3.10 -12.14
N VAL A 64 -0.32 -2.18 -11.20
CA VAL A 64 -1.55 -2.19 -10.40
C VAL A 64 -2.79 -1.97 -11.25
N GLU A 65 -2.78 -0.97 -12.13
CA GLU A 65 -3.90 -0.66 -13.02
C GLU A 65 -4.20 -1.78 -14.01
N ALA A 66 -3.19 -2.57 -14.38
CA ALA A 66 -3.36 -3.72 -15.25
C ALA A 66 -3.77 -5.02 -14.52
N GLY A 67 -3.84 -5.02 -13.19
CA GLY A 67 -4.12 -6.22 -12.38
C GLY A 67 -2.92 -7.17 -12.20
N ASP A 68 -1.74 -6.79 -12.66
CA ASP A 68 -0.49 -7.56 -12.53
C ASP A 68 0.14 -7.45 -11.14
N ALA A 69 -0.25 -6.42 -10.39
CA ALA A 69 0.21 -6.18 -9.04
C ALA A 69 -0.90 -5.66 -8.13
N GLN A 70 -0.67 -5.78 -6.82
CA GLN A 70 -1.34 -5.01 -5.79
C GLN A 70 -0.30 -4.20 -5.01
N CYS A 71 -0.71 -3.10 -4.39
CA CYS A 71 0.18 -2.25 -3.62
C CYS A 71 -0.54 -1.77 -2.36
N VAL A 72 0.10 -1.88 -1.20
CA VAL A 72 -0.37 -1.24 0.03
C VAL A 72 0.28 0.13 0.22
N MET A 73 -0.41 1.03 0.89
CA MET A 73 0.13 2.33 1.28
C MET A 73 1.22 2.16 2.35
N GLY A 74 2.44 2.64 2.06
CA GLY A 74 3.52 2.74 3.03
C GLY A 74 3.45 4.03 3.85
N ASN A 75 4.34 4.17 4.83
CA ASN A 75 4.37 5.39 5.62
C ASN A 75 4.85 6.59 4.80
N HIS A 76 5.68 6.39 3.77
CA HIS A 76 6.13 7.48 2.91
C HIS A 76 5.00 8.02 2.01
N GLU A 77 4.13 7.15 1.47
CA GLU A 77 2.93 7.59 0.73
C GLU A 77 1.94 8.31 1.67
N PHE A 78 1.68 7.75 2.85
CA PHE A 78 0.82 8.40 3.86
C PHE A 78 1.34 9.79 4.24
N ASN A 79 2.66 9.89 4.43
CA ASN A 79 3.33 11.13 4.76
C ASN A 79 3.27 12.15 3.62
N ALA A 80 3.40 11.72 2.35
CA ALA A 80 3.26 12.59 1.18
C ALA A 80 1.83 13.15 1.09
N ILE A 81 0.81 12.32 1.33
CA ILE A 81 -0.58 12.77 1.42
C ILE A 81 -0.73 13.82 2.54
N GLY A 82 -0.16 13.54 3.71
CA GLY A 82 -0.18 14.46 4.84
C GLY A 82 0.55 15.78 4.58
N PHE A 83 1.56 15.78 3.71
CA PHE A 83 2.35 16.96 3.36
C PHE A 83 1.53 18.02 2.63
N VAL A 84 0.55 17.62 1.83
CA VAL A 84 -0.34 18.53 1.08
C VAL A 84 -1.72 18.70 1.71
N THR A 85 -2.02 17.97 2.78
CA THR A 85 -3.35 18.00 3.42
C THR A 85 -3.32 18.90 4.64
N GLU A 86 -4.06 20.01 4.59
CA GLU A 86 -4.21 20.91 5.73
C GLU A 86 -4.99 20.27 6.88
N ARG A 87 -4.65 20.68 8.11
CA ARG A 87 -5.37 20.33 9.33
C ARG A 87 -6.68 21.11 9.35
N ARG A 88 -7.77 20.40 9.64
CA ARG A 88 -9.10 21.01 9.73
C ARG A 88 -9.10 22.11 10.79
N GLY A 89 -9.47 23.33 10.38
CA GLY A 89 -9.59 24.48 11.26
C GLY A 89 -8.26 25.21 11.55
N GLU A 90 -7.14 24.80 10.96
CA GLU A 90 -5.82 25.41 11.17
C GLU A 90 -5.18 25.73 9.80
N SER A 91 -5.51 26.89 9.22
CA SER A 91 -4.96 27.34 7.94
C SER A 91 -3.43 27.40 7.99
N GLY A 92 -2.76 26.83 6.98
CA GLY A 92 -1.28 26.79 6.92
C GLY A 92 -0.63 25.75 7.83
N ALA A 93 -1.41 24.94 8.57
CA ALA A 93 -0.90 23.78 9.30
C ALA A 93 -1.25 22.49 8.55
N PHE A 94 -0.27 21.67 8.22
CA PHE A 94 -0.46 20.43 7.46
C PHE A 94 -0.43 19.19 8.37
N LEU A 95 -1.13 18.12 7.95
CA LEU A 95 -1.15 16.83 8.67
C LEU A 95 0.27 16.29 8.87
N ARG A 96 1.13 16.43 7.87
CA ARG A 96 2.58 16.29 8.03
C ARG A 96 3.21 17.66 8.14
N ARG A 97 3.72 18.00 9.34
CA ARG A 97 4.45 19.26 9.59
C ARG A 97 5.63 19.41 8.62
N HIS A 98 5.79 20.59 8.01
CA HIS A 98 6.94 20.93 7.14
C HIS A 98 8.21 21.29 7.93
N SER A 99 8.57 20.46 8.92
CA SER A 99 9.85 20.61 9.63
C SER A 99 11.04 20.37 8.69
N ALA A 100 12.21 20.90 9.03
CA ALA A 100 13.44 20.66 8.25
C ALA A 100 13.67 19.16 7.99
N LYS A 101 13.55 18.33 9.03
CA LYS A 101 13.65 16.86 8.92
C LYS A 101 12.68 16.29 7.87
N ASN A 102 11.41 16.68 7.92
CA ASN A 102 10.39 16.15 7.01
C ASN A 102 10.63 16.62 5.57
N ARG A 103 11.04 17.88 5.39
CA ARG A 103 11.39 18.40 4.06
C ARG A 103 12.62 17.68 3.51
N THR A 104 13.66 17.45 4.30
CA THR A 104 14.85 16.70 3.87
C THR A 104 14.50 15.28 3.44
N GLN A 105 13.66 14.56 4.19
CA GLN A 105 13.25 13.21 3.81
C GLN A 105 12.45 13.18 2.50
N HIS A 106 11.65 14.22 2.25
CA HIS A 106 10.74 14.32 1.10
C HIS A 106 11.35 15.09 -0.09
N ALA A 107 12.58 15.61 0.05
CA ALA A 107 13.16 16.58 -0.86
C ALA A 107 13.28 16.06 -2.29
N GLU A 108 13.75 14.82 -2.43
CA GLU A 108 13.96 14.19 -3.75
C GLU A 108 12.64 14.00 -4.50
N PHE A 109 11.59 13.58 -3.78
CA PHE A 109 10.26 13.47 -4.37
C PHE A 109 9.74 14.84 -4.81
N LEU A 110 9.78 15.84 -3.93
CA LEU A 110 9.33 17.21 -4.22
C LEU A 110 10.10 17.84 -5.39
N GLN A 111 11.41 17.59 -5.48
CA GLN A 111 12.25 18.11 -6.55
C GLN A 111 11.83 17.54 -7.90
N GLN A 112 11.54 16.24 -7.98
CA GLN A 112 11.17 15.58 -9.24
C GLN A 112 9.73 15.88 -9.66
N VAL A 113 8.79 15.94 -8.73
CA VAL A 113 7.37 16.24 -9.06
C VAL A 113 7.13 17.74 -9.24
N GLY A 114 7.92 18.60 -8.59
CA GLY A 114 7.63 20.01 -8.41
C GLY A 114 6.55 20.23 -7.34
N GLU A 115 6.92 20.82 -6.20
CA GLU A 115 5.99 21.07 -5.09
C GLU A 115 4.78 21.90 -5.54
N GLY A 116 3.59 21.31 -5.40
CA GLY A 116 2.31 21.92 -5.78
C GLY A 116 1.97 21.84 -7.28
N SER A 117 2.81 21.18 -8.08
CA SER A 117 2.53 21.00 -9.51
C SER A 117 1.33 20.07 -9.76
N ALA A 118 0.84 20.07 -11.00
CA ALA A 118 -0.20 19.13 -11.43
C ALA A 118 0.23 17.66 -11.23
N LEU A 119 1.48 17.33 -11.57
CA LEU A 119 2.03 15.98 -11.37
C LEU A 119 2.07 15.61 -9.89
N HIS A 120 2.47 16.54 -9.02
CA HIS A 120 2.49 16.30 -7.58
C HIS A 120 1.11 15.91 -7.06
N LEU A 121 0.09 16.72 -7.36
CA LEU A 121 -1.28 16.48 -6.90
C LEU A 121 -1.89 15.22 -7.51
N GLU A 122 -1.54 14.91 -8.76
CA GLU A 122 -1.97 13.71 -9.47
C GLU A 122 -1.42 12.43 -8.81
N LEU A 123 -0.13 12.40 -8.49
CA LEU A 123 0.47 11.28 -7.75
C LEU A 123 -0.06 11.15 -6.33
N ILE A 124 -0.28 12.27 -5.61
CA ILE A 124 -0.94 12.23 -4.30
C ILE A 124 -2.37 11.66 -4.43
N GLY A 125 -3.09 12.03 -5.48
CA GLY A 125 -4.41 11.49 -5.79
C GLY A 125 -4.37 9.97 -5.94
N TRP A 126 -3.38 9.45 -6.67
CA TRP A 126 -3.17 8.01 -6.80
C TRP A 126 -2.79 7.35 -5.48
N PHE A 127 -1.88 7.93 -4.68
CA PHE A 127 -1.52 7.39 -3.36
C PHE A 127 -2.73 7.24 -2.46
N ARG A 128 -3.67 8.21 -2.47
CA ARG A 128 -4.92 8.11 -1.70
C ARG A 128 -5.80 6.94 -2.08
N THR A 129 -5.60 6.33 -3.25
CA THR A 129 -6.36 5.14 -3.67
C THR A 129 -5.78 3.84 -3.12
N LEU A 130 -4.51 3.84 -2.70
CA LEU A 130 -3.82 2.65 -2.20
C LEU A 130 -4.44 2.19 -0.87
N PRO A 131 -4.79 0.90 -0.73
CA PRO A 131 -5.32 0.38 0.52
C PRO A 131 -4.22 0.37 1.59
N PRO A 132 -4.55 0.65 2.86
CA PRO A 132 -3.58 0.56 3.96
C PRO A 132 -3.18 -0.89 4.30
N ALA A 133 -4.00 -1.87 3.90
CA ALA A 133 -3.75 -3.29 4.10
C ALA A 133 -4.51 -4.13 3.05
N LEU A 134 -4.06 -5.37 2.83
CA LEU A 134 -4.75 -6.38 2.02
C LEU A 134 -5.00 -7.64 2.86
N ASP A 135 -6.18 -8.23 2.72
CA ASP A 135 -6.48 -9.59 3.17
C ASP A 135 -6.85 -10.42 1.94
N LEU A 136 -5.93 -11.31 1.55
CA LEU A 136 -6.07 -12.20 0.41
C LEU A 136 -6.48 -13.62 0.84
N GLY A 137 -7.02 -13.76 2.05
CA GLY A 137 -7.45 -15.01 2.66
C GLY A 137 -6.28 -15.81 3.25
N GLY A 138 -5.40 -16.33 2.39
CA GLY A 138 -4.24 -17.12 2.82
C GLY A 138 -3.05 -16.27 3.30
N ILE A 139 -3.03 -14.99 2.94
CA ILE A 139 -1.99 -14.03 3.32
C ILE A 139 -2.61 -12.67 3.61
N ARG A 140 -2.07 -12.01 4.61
CA ARG A 140 -2.37 -10.62 4.97
C ARG A 140 -1.14 -9.77 4.75
N VAL A 141 -1.35 -8.60 4.18
CA VAL A 141 -0.26 -7.71 3.78
C VAL A 141 -0.51 -6.32 4.34
N VAL A 142 0.50 -5.80 5.02
CA VAL A 142 0.53 -4.46 5.61
C VAL A 142 1.99 -4.02 5.63
N HIS A 143 2.24 -2.73 5.45
CA HIS A 143 3.60 -2.19 5.40
C HIS A 143 4.37 -2.42 6.71
N ALA A 144 3.77 -2.07 7.85
CA ALA A 144 4.44 -2.15 9.16
C ALA A 144 4.08 -3.42 9.94
N TRP A 145 2.88 -3.46 10.51
CA TRP A 145 2.46 -4.55 11.39
C TRP A 145 0.95 -4.74 11.40
N TRP A 146 0.51 -6.00 11.50
CA TRP A 146 -0.89 -6.35 11.54
C TRP A 146 -1.45 -6.24 12.96
N HIS A 147 -2.39 -5.32 13.15
CA HIS A 147 -3.17 -5.20 14.39
C HIS A 147 -4.66 -5.19 14.07
N GLN A 148 -5.35 -6.29 14.36
CA GLN A 148 -6.74 -6.51 13.96
C GLN A 148 -7.69 -5.36 14.36
N PRO A 149 -7.65 -4.82 15.60
CA PRO A 149 -8.52 -3.70 15.97
C PRO A 149 -8.30 -2.44 15.12
N HIS A 150 -7.07 -2.16 14.69
CA HIS A 150 -6.79 -1.01 13.82
C HIS A 150 -7.25 -1.28 12.39
N VAL A 151 -7.08 -2.50 11.90
CA VAL A 151 -7.60 -2.92 10.59
C VAL A 151 -9.12 -2.77 10.56
N ASP A 152 -9.83 -3.27 11.57
CA ASP A 152 -11.30 -3.19 11.65
C ASP A 152 -11.79 -1.73 11.65
N LEU A 153 -11.09 -0.85 12.38
CA LEU A 153 -11.36 0.59 12.38
C LEU A 153 -11.17 1.22 11.00
N MET A 154 -10.10 0.84 10.29
CA MET A 154 -9.81 1.33 8.94
C MET A 154 -10.85 0.83 7.94
N THR A 155 -11.19 -0.46 7.95
CA THR A 155 -12.18 -1.05 7.04
C THR A 155 -13.57 -0.42 7.19
N THR A 156 -13.93 0.02 8.40
CA THR A 156 -15.20 0.72 8.63
C THR A 156 -15.23 2.13 8.02
N ARG A 157 -14.07 2.75 7.79
CA ARG A 157 -13.94 4.15 7.35
C ARG A 157 -13.36 4.32 5.94
N TRP A 158 -12.75 3.28 5.37
CA TRP A 158 -12.17 3.28 4.03
C TRP A 158 -13.24 2.91 2.99
N PRO A 159 -13.53 3.74 1.97
CA PRO A 159 -14.55 3.43 0.98
C PRO A 159 -14.23 2.11 0.26
N ALA A 160 -15.18 1.18 0.26
CA ALA A 160 -15.10 -0.02 -0.57
C ALA A 160 -15.28 0.38 -2.03
N GLY A 161 -14.20 0.44 -2.82
CA GLY A 161 -14.32 0.78 -4.24
C GLY A 161 -13.02 1.13 -4.98
N THR A 162 -11.91 1.42 -4.30
CA THR A 162 -10.61 1.47 -4.97
C THR A 162 -10.11 0.04 -5.20
N SER A 163 -9.72 -0.27 -6.43
CA SER A 163 -9.22 -1.57 -6.88
C SER A 163 -8.15 -2.09 -5.90
N GLY A 164 -8.52 -3.05 -5.05
CA GLY A 164 -7.71 -3.48 -3.90
C GLY A 164 -8.41 -3.36 -2.54
N SER A 165 -9.75 -3.40 -2.48
CA SER A 165 -10.46 -3.32 -1.21
C SER A 165 -10.02 -4.42 -0.23
N ILE A 166 -9.87 -4.07 1.05
CA ILE A 166 -9.86 -5.03 2.14
C ILE A 166 -11.16 -5.82 2.02
N ARG A 167 -11.09 -7.05 1.50
CA ARG A 167 -12.23 -7.96 1.61
C ARG A 167 -12.38 -8.26 3.10
N ALA A 168 -13.35 -7.60 3.72
CA ALA A 168 -13.90 -8.04 4.99
C ALA A 168 -14.57 -9.40 4.73
N THR A 169 -13.82 -10.49 4.81
CA THR A 169 -14.39 -11.83 4.92
C THR A 169 -14.91 -11.99 6.34
N ALA A 170 -16.03 -11.32 6.62
CA ALA A 170 -16.91 -11.66 7.72
C ALA A 170 -17.72 -12.92 7.36
N SER A 171 -17.05 -14.03 7.04
CA SER A 171 -17.67 -15.33 7.23
C SER A 171 -17.45 -15.68 8.70
N ARG A 172 -18.47 -15.42 9.52
CA ARG A 172 -18.63 -16.10 10.80
C ARG A 172 -18.40 -17.58 10.55
N GLY A 173 -17.27 -18.10 11.01
CA GLY A 173 -17.00 -19.53 11.01
C GLY A 173 -18.07 -20.19 11.86
N SER A 174 -19.10 -20.72 11.22
CA SER A 174 -19.99 -21.70 11.80
C SER A 174 -19.16 -22.94 12.16
N ARG A 175 -18.69 -23.00 13.40
CA ARG A 175 -18.47 -24.27 14.08
C ARG A 175 -19.45 -24.32 15.24
N SER A 176 -20.57 -24.97 14.96
CA SER A 176 -21.47 -25.56 15.94
C SER A 176 -20.69 -26.58 16.79
N GLY A 177 -20.02 -26.10 17.83
CA GLY A 177 -19.61 -26.95 18.95
C GLY A 177 -20.82 -27.11 19.87
N ARG A 178 -21.55 -28.23 19.73
CA ARG A 178 -22.49 -28.68 20.76
C ARG A 178 -21.70 -28.85 22.06
N PHE A 179 -21.90 -27.94 23.03
CA PHE A 179 -21.59 -28.23 24.41
C PHE A 179 -22.65 -29.20 24.93
N GLY A 180 -22.30 -30.49 24.97
CA GLY A 180 -23.04 -31.47 25.74
C GLY A 180 -22.82 -31.18 27.23
N ALA A 181 -23.85 -30.68 27.91
CA ALA A 181 -23.89 -30.68 29.36
C ALA A 181 -24.15 -32.13 29.82
N ALA A 182 -23.13 -32.78 30.36
CA ALA A 182 -23.27 -34.00 31.13
C ALA A 182 -23.11 -33.66 32.61
N THR A 183 -24.22 -33.34 33.28
CA THR A 183 -24.30 -33.34 34.74
C THR A 183 -24.77 -34.72 35.19
N GLY A 184 -23.81 -35.59 35.52
CA GLY A 184 -24.05 -36.81 36.30
C GLY A 184 -23.84 -36.52 37.80
N PRO A 185 -24.68 -37.05 38.70
CA PRO A 185 -24.59 -36.78 40.13
C PRO A 185 -23.50 -37.64 40.77
N ARG A 186 -22.88 -37.14 41.83
CA ARG A 186 -22.00 -37.88 42.74
C ARG A 186 -22.36 -37.54 44.20
N PRO A 187 -22.09 -38.46 45.13
CA PRO A 187 -23.01 -38.94 46.17
C PRO A 187 -23.18 -38.01 47.36
#